data_AF-A0A7Y5DYD4-F1
#
_entry.id   AF-A0A7Y5DYD4-F1
#
_cell.length_a   1.000
_cell.length_b   1.000
_cell.length_c   1.000
_cell.angle_alpha   90.00
_cell.angle_beta   90.00
_cell.angle_gamma   90.00
#
_symmetry.space_group_name_H-M   'P 1'
#
loop_
_entity.id
_entity.type
_entity.pdbx_description
1 polymer ?
#
loop_
_entity_poly.entity_id
_entity_poly.type
_entity_poly.pdbx_seq_one_letter_code
_entity_poly.pdbx_strand_id
1 'polypeptide(L)'
;MTYLRSFGAVVMCAVVAVSAACSSASGSSSGGGSSGSSGGGSSGSSGADAGGTGTDGGSLASVAPVDVTFAGSCPAATPCGGAVVGTWDYTGVCVDDPMAALKQQCPTVVIDSQKGTVKGRVAFGATTVKRTSTFAYTASITLPAACSFGRCAELQQTLTQSFKTASCKAANGGCACELGTGSESNQEDAYTVDGNTIDIADGSSYDFCVAGSSLSYRPRGKADDAPGAYTLTKR
;
A
#
# COMPACT_ATOMS: atom_id res chain seq x y z
N MET A 1 15.89 5.78 -6.19
CA MET A 1 14.43 5.95 -6.18
C MET A 1 13.91 5.14 -5.00
N THR A 2 13.66 5.81 -3.88
CA THR A 2 13.33 5.19 -2.59
C THR A 2 11.97 5.73 -2.15
N TYR A 3 10.90 5.21 -2.74
CA TYR A 3 9.52 5.49 -2.33
C TYR A 3 8.83 4.13 -2.20
N LEU A 4 8.07 3.92 -1.12
CA LEU A 4 7.44 2.65 -0.66
C LEU A 4 8.24 1.76 0.32
N ARG A 5 8.94 2.33 1.31
CA ARG A 5 9.38 1.55 2.50
C ARG A 5 8.78 2.00 3.83
N SER A 6 7.78 2.88 3.85
CA SER A 6 7.36 3.51 5.12
C SER A 6 5.86 3.75 5.22
N PHE A 7 5.07 2.67 5.21
CA PHE A 7 3.69 2.75 5.72
C PHE A 7 3.59 2.35 7.20
N GLY A 8 4.54 1.57 7.74
CA GLY A 8 4.54 1.16 9.14
C GLY A 8 5.21 2.15 10.11
N ALA A 9 6.24 2.89 9.68
CA ALA A 9 7.06 3.70 10.60
C ALA A 9 6.69 5.19 10.71
N VAL A 10 5.90 5.75 9.78
CA VAL A 10 5.66 7.21 9.74
C VAL A 10 4.68 7.69 10.81
N VAL A 11 3.86 6.80 11.39
CA VAL A 11 2.84 7.19 12.39
C VAL A 11 3.40 7.34 13.82
N MET A 12 4.66 6.95 14.07
CA MET A 12 5.18 6.87 15.45
C MET A 12 6.33 7.83 15.80
N CYS A 13 6.53 8.92 15.04
CA CYS A 13 7.66 9.84 15.31
C CYS A 13 7.39 11.34 15.13
N ALA A 14 6.18 11.82 15.43
CA ALA A 14 5.89 13.26 15.30
C ALA A 14 5.03 13.85 16.42
N VAL A 15 5.24 13.49 17.69
CA VAL A 15 4.75 14.34 18.81
C VAL A 15 5.68 14.25 20.03
N VAL A 16 6.85 14.90 19.97
CA VAL A 16 7.43 15.61 21.13
C VAL A 16 8.26 16.79 20.60
N ALA A 17 8.08 17.95 21.25
CA ALA A 17 8.88 19.19 21.23
C ALA A 17 8.36 20.35 20.36
N VAL A 18 7.45 21.12 20.98
CA VAL A 18 7.40 22.59 20.85
C VAL A 18 8.65 23.18 21.48
N SER A 19 9.50 23.89 20.71
CA SER A 19 10.04 25.23 21.02
C SER A 19 11.18 25.70 20.09
N ALA A 20 11.01 26.92 19.55
CA ALA A 20 12.01 27.94 19.20
C ALA A 20 12.70 27.99 17.80
N ALA A 21 12.67 29.22 17.23
CA ALA A 21 13.63 29.89 16.33
C ALA A 21 13.68 29.50 14.82
N CYS A 22 13.18 30.34 13.89
CA CYS A 22 13.87 31.39 13.09
C CYS A 22 15.11 30.87 12.31
N SER A 23 15.35 31.06 10.99
CA SER A 23 15.03 32.15 10.07
C SER A 23 15.21 31.71 8.60
N SER A 24 14.44 32.37 7.71
CA SER A 24 14.68 32.81 6.33
C SER A 24 15.82 32.23 5.46
N ALA A 25 15.47 31.81 4.23
CA ALA A 25 16.17 32.27 3.01
C ALA A 25 15.32 32.02 1.75
N SER A 26 15.03 33.11 1.06
CA SER A 26 14.32 33.22 -0.21
C SER A 26 15.19 32.79 -1.39
N GLY A 27 14.62 32.16 -2.41
CA GLY A 27 15.30 31.86 -3.67
C GLY A 27 14.31 31.81 -4.83
N SER A 28 14.03 32.97 -5.43
CA SER A 28 13.33 33.11 -6.72
C SER A 28 14.32 32.93 -7.86
N SER A 29 13.94 32.27 -8.95
CA SER A 29 14.18 32.80 -10.31
C SER A 29 13.60 31.92 -11.42
N SER A 30 12.99 32.62 -12.36
CA SER A 30 12.32 32.21 -13.58
C SER A 30 13.31 31.94 -14.74
N GLY A 31 12.90 31.10 -15.68
CA GLY A 31 13.43 30.98 -17.05
C GLY A 31 12.60 29.91 -17.76
N GLY A 32 11.98 30.11 -18.91
CA GLY A 32 12.34 30.90 -20.08
C GLY A 32 12.49 29.92 -21.25
N GLY A 33 11.83 30.18 -22.39
CA GLY A 33 12.18 29.52 -23.66
C GLY A 33 11.01 28.92 -24.44
N SER A 34 10.98 29.24 -25.72
CA SER A 34 9.85 29.21 -26.63
C SER A 34 9.96 28.11 -27.70
N SER A 35 8.84 27.93 -28.43
CA SER A 35 8.71 27.83 -29.89
C SER A 35 9.14 26.57 -30.68
N GLY A 36 8.19 26.16 -31.55
CA GLY A 36 8.41 25.54 -32.87
C GLY A 36 8.43 24.01 -32.84
N SER A 37 8.04 23.26 -33.86
CA SER A 37 7.40 23.53 -35.16
C SER A 37 6.96 22.17 -35.74
N SER A 38 6.08 22.24 -36.73
CA SER A 38 5.37 21.18 -37.46
C SER A 38 6.21 20.13 -38.22
N GLY A 39 5.55 19.01 -38.56
CA GLY A 39 5.94 18.02 -39.59
C GLY A 39 5.67 16.60 -39.07
N GLY A 40 4.77 15.78 -39.59
CA GLY A 40 4.51 15.47 -40.99
C GLY A 40 5.11 14.09 -41.30
N GLY A 41 4.30 13.08 -41.63
CA GLY A 41 4.83 11.79 -42.10
C GLY A 41 3.90 10.59 -41.88
N SER A 42 3.49 9.99 -43.00
CA SER A 42 2.49 8.93 -43.16
C SER A 42 3.00 7.50 -42.93
N SER A 43 2.04 6.62 -42.65
CA SER A 43 1.82 5.26 -43.21
C SER A 43 2.91 4.17 -43.16
N GLY A 44 2.44 2.98 -42.73
CA GLY A 44 2.99 1.65 -43.04
C GLY A 44 3.64 0.99 -41.82
N SER A 45 3.53 -0.29 -41.54
CA SER A 45 2.79 -1.41 -42.14
C SER A 45 2.69 -2.49 -41.07
N SER A 46 1.69 -3.34 -41.21
CA SER A 46 1.57 -4.66 -40.57
C SER A 46 2.89 -5.40 -40.45
N GLY A 47 3.30 -5.67 -39.21
CA GLY A 47 4.27 -6.70 -38.83
C GLY A 47 3.58 -7.66 -37.88
N ALA A 48 3.21 -8.83 -38.39
CA ALA A 48 3.02 -10.02 -37.58
C ALA A 48 4.37 -10.46 -36.99
N ASP A 49 4.30 -11.43 -36.08
CA ASP A 49 5.41 -12.20 -35.49
C ASP A 49 5.96 -11.67 -34.16
N ALA A 50 5.48 -12.25 -33.07
CA ALA A 50 6.20 -13.37 -32.45
C ALA A 50 5.33 -13.96 -31.34
N GLY A 51 5.14 -15.28 -31.38
CA GLY A 51 4.67 -16.05 -30.24
C GLY A 51 5.64 -15.88 -29.08
N GLY A 52 5.42 -14.87 -28.26
CA GLY A 52 6.07 -14.75 -26.97
C GLY A 52 5.45 -15.79 -26.05
N THR A 53 6.17 -16.87 -25.77
CA THR A 53 5.97 -17.68 -24.55
C THR A 53 6.40 -16.91 -23.29
N GLY A 54 6.38 -15.57 -23.37
CA GLY A 54 6.75 -14.65 -22.32
C GLY A 54 5.76 -14.78 -21.19
N THR A 55 6.25 -15.27 -20.06
CA THR A 55 5.50 -15.49 -18.84
C THR A 55 4.72 -14.22 -18.47
N ASP A 56 3.40 -14.25 -18.65
CA ASP A 56 2.43 -13.17 -18.37
C ASP A 56 2.28 -12.84 -16.87
N GLY A 57 3.35 -13.02 -16.08
CA GLY A 57 3.37 -12.86 -14.64
C GLY A 57 3.05 -11.44 -14.16
N GLY A 58 3.04 -10.44 -15.05
CA GLY A 58 2.80 -9.04 -14.69
C GLY A 58 1.41 -8.47 -14.99
N SER A 59 0.60 -9.10 -15.85
CA SER A 59 -0.71 -8.52 -16.21
C SER A 59 -1.78 -8.83 -15.18
N LEU A 60 -2.32 -7.79 -14.54
CA LEU A 60 -3.46 -7.90 -13.63
C LEU A 60 -4.82 -7.90 -14.36
N ALA A 61 -4.87 -7.89 -15.70
CA ALA A 61 -6.12 -7.74 -16.45
C ALA A 61 -7.20 -8.79 -16.07
N SER A 62 -6.78 -10.03 -15.76
CA SER A 62 -7.67 -11.13 -15.37
C SER A 62 -7.88 -11.29 -13.86
N VAL A 63 -7.23 -10.48 -13.03
CA VAL A 63 -7.34 -10.58 -11.57
C VAL A 63 -8.50 -9.72 -11.07
N ALA A 64 -9.43 -10.32 -10.34
CA ALA A 64 -10.49 -9.57 -9.67
C ALA A 64 -9.92 -8.83 -8.44
N PRO A 65 -10.39 -7.61 -8.14
CA PRO A 65 -10.08 -6.98 -6.86
C PRO A 65 -10.73 -7.78 -5.72
N VAL A 66 -10.05 -7.85 -4.59
CA VAL A 66 -10.55 -8.42 -3.35
C VAL A 66 -10.64 -7.33 -2.28
N ASP A 67 -11.68 -7.41 -1.45
CA ASP A 67 -11.86 -6.48 -0.34
C ASP A 67 -10.82 -6.76 0.76
N VAL A 68 -10.33 -5.68 1.36
CA VAL A 68 -9.40 -5.72 2.47
C VAL A 68 -10.19 -5.66 3.77
N THR A 69 -9.95 -6.65 4.64
CA THR A 69 -10.51 -6.66 6.00
C THR A 69 -9.57 -5.91 6.93
N PHE A 70 -10.06 -4.86 7.57
CA PHE A 70 -9.34 -4.12 8.62
C PHE A 70 -9.74 -4.66 9.99
N ALA A 71 -8.82 -5.33 10.66
CA ALA A 71 -9.06 -5.94 11.96
C ALA A 71 -8.17 -5.32 13.04
N GLY A 72 -8.57 -5.38 14.31
CA GLY A 72 -7.67 -5.01 15.41
C GLY A 72 -6.43 -5.92 15.47
N SER A 73 -6.56 -7.15 14.98
CA SER A 73 -5.46 -8.08 14.76
C SER A 73 -5.85 -9.11 13.70
N CYS A 74 -4.98 -9.34 12.73
CA CYS A 74 -5.20 -10.41 11.75
C CYS A 74 -4.94 -11.81 12.31
N PRO A 75 -5.77 -12.83 11.95
CA PRO A 75 -5.55 -14.20 12.36
C PRO A 75 -4.14 -14.68 12.01
N ALA A 76 -3.53 -15.43 12.92
CA ALA A 76 -2.28 -16.11 12.61
C ALA A 76 -2.57 -17.28 11.65
N ALA A 77 -1.90 -17.31 10.50
CA ALA A 77 -1.81 -18.53 9.71
C ALA A 77 -0.89 -19.50 10.46
N THR A 78 -1.27 -20.77 10.56
CA THR A 78 -0.35 -21.81 11.06
C THR A 78 0.59 -22.18 9.93
N PRO A 79 1.90 -21.86 10.01
CA PRO A 79 2.81 -22.10 8.90
C PRO A 79 3.05 -23.61 8.74
N CYS A 80 2.89 -24.11 7.51
CA CYS A 80 3.03 -25.52 7.17
C CYS A 80 4.04 -25.78 6.05
N GLY A 81 4.62 -24.71 5.47
CA GLY A 81 5.55 -24.81 4.35
C GLY A 81 4.87 -25.29 3.06
N GLY A 82 5.63 -26.00 2.23
CA GLY A 82 5.17 -26.55 0.95
C GLY A 82 5.79 -25.85 -0.28
N ALA A 83 5.40 -26.30 -1.47
CA ALA A 83 5.98 -25.84 -2.73
C ALA A 83 5.31 -24.54 -3.22
N VAL A 84 6.03 -23.43 -3.15
CA VAL A 84 5.51 -22.10 -3.52
C VAL A 84 5.60 -21.76 -5.01
N VAL A 85 6.44 -22.48 -5.76
CA VAL A 85 6.65 -22.22 -7.20
C VAL A 85 5.33 -22.25 -7.97
N GLY A 86 5.08 -21.19 -8.72
CA GLY A 86 3.83 -20.99 -9.47
C GLY A 86 3.34 -19.55 -9.43
N THR A 87 2.18 -19.32 -10.05
CA THR A 87 1.49 -18.02 -10.05
C THR A 87 0.27 -18.08 -9.15
N TRP A 88 0.11 -17.07 -8.32
CA TRP A 88 -0.90 -16.97 -7.28
C TRP A 88 -1.62 -15.61 -7.36
N ASP A 89 -2.94 -15.62 -7.35
CA ASP A 89 -3.76 -14.40 -7.36
C ASP A 89 -4.38 -14.19 -5.96
N TYR A 90 -4.41 -12.96 -5.45
CA TYR A 90 -4.99 -12.69 -4.12
C TYR A 90 -6.47 -13.03 -4.06
N THR A 91 -6.87 -13.71 -3.00
CA THR A 91 -8.27 -14.07 -2.71
C THR A 91 -8.75 -13.56 -1.35
N GLY A 92 -7.84 -13.19 -0.46
CA GLY A 92 -8.19 -12.56 0.82
C GLY A 92 -7.03 -11.80 1.41
N VAL A 93 -7.31 -10.63 1.97
CA VAL A 93 -6.33 -9.78 2.64
C VAL A 93 -6.91 -9.24 3.94
N CYS A 94 -6.24 -9.55 5.03
CA CYS A 94 -6.46 -8.92 6.32
C CYS A 94 -5.28 -8.00 6.61
N VAL A 95 -5.55 -6.76 7.01
CA VAL A 95 -4.55 -5.81 7.47
C VAL A 95 -4.97 -5.34 8.86
N ASP A 96 -3.98 -5.10 9.72
CA ASP A 96 -4.27 -4.47 11.00
C ASP A 96 -4.84 -3.06 10.79
N ASP A 97 -5.67 -2.60 11.72
CA ASP A 97 -6.40 -1.34 11.56
C ASP A 97 -5.46 -0.12 11.42
N PRO A 98 -5.42 0.54 10.24
CA PRO A 98 -4.56 1.70 10.02
C PRO A 98 -4.97 2.91 10.88
N MET A 99 -6.18 2.90 11.45
CA MET A 99 -6.70 3.94 12.33
C MET A 99 -6.44 3.65 13.81
N ALA A 100 -5.74 2.56 14.16
CA ALA A 100 -5.50 2.19 15.56
C ALA A 100 -4.80 3.31 16.36
N ALA A 101 -3.77 3.94 15.80
CA ALA A 101 -3.08 5.05 16.45
C ALA A 101 -4.00 6.27 16.65
N LEU A 102 -4.83 6.58 15.66
CA LEU A 102 -5.81 7.67 15.76
C LEU A 102 -6.86 7.38 16.84
N LYS A 103 -7.34 6.13 16.93
CA LYS A 103 -8.27 5.71 17.99
C LYS A 103 -7.64 5.76 19.38
N GLN A 104 -6.34 5.49 19.51
CA GLN A 104 -5.63 5.64 20.78
C GLN A 104 -5.52 7.10 21.20
N GLN A 105 -5.26 8.02 20.27
CA GLN A 105 -5.17 9.46 20.54
C GLN A 105 -6.54 10.11 20.73
N CYS A 106 -7.54 9.63 20.01
CA CYS A 106 -8.93 10.10 20.05
C CYS A 106 -9.88 8.90 20.13
N PRO A 107 -10.15 8.36 21.33
CA PRO A 107 -11.05 7.23 21.50
C PRO A 107 -12.49 7.51 21.04
N THR A 108 -12.88 8.78 20.96
CA THR A 108 -14.20 9.23 20.52
C THR A 108 -14.27 9.49 19.01
N VAL A 109 -13.23 9.16 18.23
CA VAL A 109 -13.30 9.24 16.77
C VAL A 109 -14.35 8.27 16.24
N VAL A 110 -15.18 8.73 15.32
CA VAL A 110 -16.13 7.89 14.60
C VAL A 110 -15.55 7.61 13.23
N ILE A 111 -15.51 6.33 12.85
CA ILE A 111 -15.16 5.92 11.49
C ILE A 111 -16.47 5.60 10.79
N ASP A 112 -16.96 6.56 10.01
CA ASP A 112 -18.23 6.48 9.30
C ASP A 112 -18.15 5.47 8.14
N SER A 113 -17.00 5.41 7.47
CA SER A 113 -16.73 4.42 6.45
C SER A 113 -15.24 4.06 6.40
N GLN A 114 -14.93 2.81 6.09
CA GLN A 114 -13.57 2.34 5.84
C GLN A 114 -13.64 1.22 4.81
N LYS A 115 -12.95 1.43 3.68
CA LYS A 115 -12.93 0.48 2.57
C LYS A 115 -11.51 0.37 2.03
N GLY A 116 -11.14 -0.84 1.68
CA GLY A 116 -9.89 -1.14 1.02
C GLY A 116 -10.10 -2.22 0.00
N THR A 117 -9.41 -2.11 -1.13
CA THR A 117 -9.40 -3.13 -2.17
C THR A 117 -7.96 -3.37 -2.59
N VAL A 118 -7.66 -4.62 -2.92
CA VAL A 118 -6.37 -5.00 -3.47
C VAL A 118 -6.60 -5.91 -4.66
N LYS A 119 -5.83 -5.67 -5.71
CA LYS A 119 -5.81 -6.49 -6.91
C LYS A 119 -4.36 -6.86 -7.14
N GLY A 120 -4.01 -8.13 -7.07
CA GLY A 120 -2.60 -8.48 -7.21
C GLY A 120 -2.34 -9.94 -7.55
N ARG A 121 -1.08 -10.17 -7.90
CA ARG A 121 -0.51 -11.44 -8.30
C ARG A 121 0.88 -11.58 -7.68
N VAL A 122 1.22 -12.80 -7.29
CA VAL A 122 2.56 -13.19 -6.89
C VAL A 122 3.00 -14.38 -7.73
N ALA A 123 4.12 -14.25 -8.43
CA ALA A 123 4.71 -15.32 -9.22
C ALA A 123 6.05 -15.72 -8.62
N PHE A 124 6.12 -16.93 -8.08
CA PHE A 124 7.35 -17.54 -7.58
C PHE A 124 7.99 -18.36 -8.70
N GLY A 125 9.14 -17.91 -9.18
CA GLY A 125 10.05 -18.66 -10.03
C GLY A 125 10.95 -19.60 -9.20
N ALA A 126 12.03 -20.12 -9.80
CA ALA A 126 12.95 -21.02 -9.10
C ALA A 126 13.73 -20.31 -7.98
N THR A 127 14.12 -19.05 -8.18
CA THR A 127 14.93 -18.26 -7.24
C THR A 127 14.47 -16.81 -7.10
N THR A 128 13.49 -16.37 -7.90
CA THR A 128 12.95 -15.01 -7.88
C THR A 128 11.45 -15.01 -7.62
N VAL A 129 10.98 -13.99 -6.93
CA VAL A 129 9.55 -13.73 -6.73
C VAL A 129 9.21 -12.39 -7.38
N LYS A 130 8.15 -12.38 -8.18
CA LYS A 130 7.57 -11.18 -8.74
C LYS A 130 6.23 -10.88 -8.08
N ARG A 131 6.08 -9.67 -7.56
CA ARG A 131 4.88 -9.19 -6.89
C ARG A 131 4.33 -8.02 -7.70
N THR A 132 3.10 -8.16 -8.19
CA THR A 132 2.40 -7.08 -8.89
C THR A 132 1.08 -6.84 -8.18
N SER A 133 0.83 -5.62 -7.70
CA SER A 133 -0.40 -5.31 -6.96
C SER A 133 -0.79 -3.85 -7.08
N THR A 134 -2.09 -3.60 -7.15
CA THR A 134 -2.72 -2.30 -6.98
C THR A 134 -3.53 -2.33 -5.69
N PHE A 135 -3.34 -1.34 -4.84
CA PHE A 135 -4.07 -1.14 -3.59
C PHE A 135 -4.79 0.20 -3.63
N ALA A 136 -6.02 0.22 -3.13
CA ALA A 136 -6.80 1.43 -2.92
C ALA A 136 -7.47 1.38 -1.55
N TYR A 137 -7.43 2.49 -0.83
CA TYR A 137 -8.03 2.67 0.48
C TYR A 137 -8.73 4.00 0.56
N THR A 138 -9.93 3.99 1.14
CA THR A 138 -10.70 5.19 1.43
C THR A 138 -11.36 5.07 2.79
N ALA A 139 -11.43 6.18 3.53
CA ALA A 139 -12.14 6.22 4.80
C ALA A 139 -12.81 7.57 5.02
N SER A 140 -13.96 7.56 5.66
CA SER A 140 -14.65 8.76 6.14
C SER A 140 -14.63 8.72 7.67
N ILE A 141 -14.12 9.78 8.29
CA ILE A 141 -13.99 9.86 9.75
C ILE A 141 -14.57 11.16 10.28
N THR A 142 -15.13 11.11 11.48
CA THR A 142 -15.61 12.27 12.23
C THR A 142 -14.88 12.37 13.56
N LEU A 143 -14.12 13.45 13.75
CA LEU A 143 -13.42 13.76 14.99
C LEU A 143 -14.21 14.80 15.79
N PRO A 144 -14.60 14.51 17.03
CA PRO A 144 -15.21 15.50 17.91
C PRO A 144 -14.28 16.68 18.22
N ALA A 145 -14.87 17.79 18.67
CA ALA A 145 -14.15 19.00 19.09
C ALA A 145 -13.02 18.71 20.10
N ALA A 146 -13.23 17.73 20.99
CA ALA A 146 -12.26 17.34 22.01
C ALA A 146 -10.95 16.81 21.42
N CYS A 147 -10.99 16.25 20.20
CA CYS A 147 -9.81 15.66 19.55
C CYS A 147 -9.19 16.58 18.50
N SER A 148 -10.00 17.39 17.81
CA SER A 148 -9.50 18.31 16.80
C SER A 148 -9.23 19.72 17.34
N PHE A 149 -9.73 20.04 18.54
CA PHE A 149 -9.80 21.41 19.08
C PHE A 149 -10.44 22.40 18.08
N GLY A 150 -11.32 21.91 17.20
CA GLY A 150 -11.93 22.69 16.11
C GLY A 150 -10.99 23.04 14.94
N ARG A 151 -9.75 22.54 14.94
CA ARG A 151 -8.68 22.87 13.99
C ARG A 151 -8.64 21.90 12.81
N CYS A 152 -9.69 21.93 11.98
CA CYS A 152 -9.84 20.98 10.88
C CYS A 152 -8.81 21.17 9.76
N ALA A 153 -8.28 22.37 9.56
CA ALA A 153 -7.27 22.64 8.54
C ALA A 153 -5.91 22.02 8.91
N GLU A 154 -5.52 22.14 10.17
CA GLU A 154 -4.29 21.56 10.71
C GLU A 154 -4.38 20.04 10.79
N LEU A 155 -5.56 19.52 11.14
CA LEU A 155 -5.84 18.09 11.06
C LEU A 155 -5.70 17.57 9.63
N GLN A 156 -6.23 18.29 8.64
CA GLN A 156 -6.07 17.93 7.22
C GLN A 156 -4.59 17.86 6.83
N GLN A 157 -3.79 18.88 7.19
CA GLN A 157 -2.35 18.90 6.90
C GLN A 157 -1.61 17.71 7.51
N THR A 158 -1.99 17.33 8.73
CA THR A 158 -1.43 16.15 9.41
C THR A 158 -1.82 14.87 8.67
N LEU A 159 -3.09 14.71 8.32
CA LEU A 159 -3.60 13.52 7.62
C LEU A 159 -3.00 13.37 6.22
N THR A 160 -2.69 14.46 5.52
CA THR A 160 -2.02 14.40 4.21
C THR A 160 -0.58 13.85 4.27
N GLN A 161 0.02 13.72 5.45
CA GLN A 161 1.33 13.07 5.61
C GLN A 161 1.22 11.55 5.53
N SER A 162 0.08 10.99 5.94
CA SER A 162 -0.18 9.55 5.96
C SER A 162 -1.06 9.08 4.79
N PHE A 163 -1.91 9.96 4.27
CA PHE A 163 -2.82 9.70 3.17
C PHE A 163 -2.49 10.58 1.98
N LYS A 164 -2.52 10.01 0.77
CA LYS A 164 -2.29 10.77 -0.47
C LYS A 164 -3.33 11.88 -0.65
N THR A 165 -4.56 11.65 -0.22
CA THR A 165 -5.61 12.66 -0.21
C THR A 165 -6.29 12.68 1.15
N ALA A 166 -6.43 13.87 1.73
CA ALA A 166 -7.27 14.10 2.90
C ALA A 166 -8.00 15.43 2.71
N SER A 167 -9.30 15.44 2.99
CA SER A 167 -10.14 16.63 2.93
C SER A 167 -10.98 16.71 4.19
N CYS A 168 -10.76 17.73 5.02
CA CYS A 168 -11.47 17.91 6.28
C CYS A 168 -12.30 19.19 6.28
N LYS A 169 -13.51 19.12 6.81
CA LYS A 169 -14.40 20.26 7.00
C LYS A 169 -14.97 20.26 8.42
N ALA A 170 -15.28 21.45 8.93
CA ALA A 170 -15.98 21.57 10.20
C ALA A 170 -17.36 20.91 10.12
N ALA A 171 -17.71 20.08 11.10
CA ALA A 171 -18.99 19.39 11.18
C ALA A 171 -19.36 19.10 12.65
N ASN A 172 -20.57 19.47 13.07
CA ASN A 172 -21.10 19.18 14.42
C ASN A 172 -20.16 19.60 15.57
N GLY A 173 -19.48 20.75 15.44
CA GLY A 173 -18.49 21.22 16.42
C GLY A 173 -17.13 20.51 16.36
N GLY A 174 -16.99 19.47 15.54
CA GLY A 174 -15.75 18.77 15.25
C GLY A 174 -15.33 18.88 13.79
N CYS A 175 -14.64 17.87 13.28
CA CYS A 175 -14.15 17.77 11.89
C CYS A 175 -14.63 16.48 11.24
N ALA A 176 -15.23 16.57 10.06
CA ALA A 176 -15.49 15.43 9.19
C ALA A 176 -14.41 15.40 8.10
N CYS A 177 -13.72 14.28 7.94
CA CYS A 177 -12.61 14.10 7.00
C CYS A 177 -12.85 12.92 6.05
N GLU A 178 -12.57 13.13 4.77
CA GLU A 178 -12.49 12.07 3.75
C GLU A 178 -11.02 11.79 3.44
N LEU A 179 -10.63 10.53 3.53
CA LEU A 179 -9.27 10.04 3.37
C LEU A 179 -9.20 9.12 2.16
N GLY A 180 -8.08 9.19 1.45
CA GLY A 180 -7.78 8.33 0.32
C GLY A 180 -6.30 8.06 0.20
N THR A 181 -5.95 6.81 -0.07
CA THR A 181 -4.60 6.44 -0.50
C THR A 181 -4.68 5.29 -1.48
N GLY A 182 -3.61 5.12 -2.25
CA GLY A 182 -3.50 4.05 -3.21
C GLY A 182 -2.08 3.93 -3.71
N SER A 183 -1.70 2.73 -4.09
CA SER A 183 -0.37 2.42 -4.56
C SER A 183 -0.41 1.31 -5.58
N GLU A 184 0.51 1.39 -6.52
CA GLU A 184 0.82 0.30 -7.43
C GLU A 184 2.23 -0.19 -7.09
N SER A 185 2.41 -1.49 -7.17
CA SER A 185 3.67 -2.16 -6.92
C SER A 185 3.92 -3.16 -8.02
N ASN A 186 5.13 -3.16 -8.55
CA ASN A 186 5.65 -4.14 -9.48
C ASN A 186 7.11 -4.38 -9.13
N GLN A 187 7.34 -5.33 -8.23
CA GLN A 187 8.65 -5.63 -7.66
C GLN A 187 9.07 -7.04 -8.04
N GLU A 188 10.36 -7.23 -8.22
CA GLU A 188 10.97 -8.53 -8.47
C GLU A 188 12.23 -8.64 -7.64
N ASP A 189 12.29 -9.66 -6.80
CA ASP A 189 13.36 -9.86 -5.82
C ASP A 189 13.80 -11.32 -5.81
N ALA A 190 15.05 -11.59 -5.43
CA ALA A 190 15.47 -12.94 -5.12
C ALA A 190 14.79 -13.42 -3.81
N TYR A 191 14.52 -14.72 -3.72
CA TYR A 191 13.98 -15.32 -2.50
C TYR A 191 14.57 -16.70 -2.23
N THR A 192 14.50 -17.10 -0.96
CA THR A 192 14.82 -18.45 -0.50
C THR A 192 13.66 -19.00 0.33
N VAL A 193 13.55 -20.33 0.38
CA VAL A 193 12.58 -21.03 1.22
C VAL A 193 13.34 -21.93 2.18
N ASP A 194 13.10 -21.76 3.47
CA ASP A 194 13.60 -22.65 4.52
C ASP A 194 12.46 -23.13 5.40
N GLY A 195 12.14 -24.43 5.29
CA GLY A 195 11.01 -25.06 5.95
C GLY A 195 9.67 -24.40 5.58
N ASN A 196 9.15 -23.60 6.51
CA ASN A 196 7.89 -22.86 6.40
C ASN A 196 8.08 -21.34 6.34
N THR A 197 9.29 -20.90 6.00
CA THR A 197 9.68 -19.50 5.87
C THR A 197 10.03 -19.16 4.42
N ILE A 198 9.56 -18.00 3.95
CA ILE A 198 10.05 -17.36 2.72
C ILE A 198 10.87 -16.13 3.15
N ASP A 199 12.13 -16.08 2.75
CA ASP A 199 12.98 -14.90 2.95
C ASP A 199 13.24 -14.21 1.61
N ILE A 200 12.97 -12.91 1.54
CA ILE A 200 13.16 -12.09 0.36
C ILE A 200 14.43 -11.27 0.51
N ALA A 201 15.16 -11.06 -0.58
CA ALA A 201 16.41 -10.29 -0.60
C ALA A 201 16.24 -8.82 -0.15
N ASP A 202 15.03 -8.27 -0.22
CA ASP A 202 14.70 -6.95 0.32
C ASP A 202 14.76 -6.87 1.86
N GLY A 203 14.90 -8.04 2.50
CA GLY A 203 14.99 -8.27 3.93
C GLY A 203 13.68 -8.74 4.57
N SER A 204 12.57 -8.80 3.83
CA SER A 204 11.27 -9.25 4.36
C SER A 204 11.29 -10.76 4.59
N SER A 205 10.59 -11.22 5.62
CA SER A 205 10.47 -12.65 5.94
C SER A 205 9.02 -12.99 6.24
N TYR A 206 8.54 -14.12 5.72
CA TYR A 206 7.16 -14.53 5.81
C TYR A 206 7.02 -15.96 6.30
N ASP A 207 6.14 -16.16 7.28
CA ASP A 207 5.56 -17.46 7.59
C ASP A 207 4.56 -17.84 6.50
N PHE A 208 4.62 -19.07 5.98
CA PHE A 208 3.70 -19.50 4.93
C PHE A 208 3.19 -20.95 5.08
N CYS A 209 2.08 -21.22 4.41
CA CYS A 209 1.49 -22.54 4.29
C CYS A 209 0.83 -22.71 2.91
N VAL A 210 1.28 -23.72 2.17
CA VAL A 210 0.68 -24.17 0.90
C VAL A 210 -0.18 -25.40 1.16
N ALA A 211 -1.49 -25.29 0.93
CA ALA A 211 -2.45 -26.37 1.05
C ALA A 211 -3.26 -26.51 -0.24
N GLY A 212 -2.89 -27.50 -1.08
CA GLY A 212 -3.51 -27.69 -2.38
C GLY A 212 -3.28 -26.51 -3.32
N SER A 213 -4.36 -25.85 -3.74
CA SER A 213 -4.33 -24.63 -4.56
C SER A 213 -4.36 -23.34 -3.74
N SER A 214 -4.24 -23.41 -2.41
CA SER A 214 -4.23 -22.23 -1.53
C SER A 214 -2.83 -21.97 -0.99
N LEU A 215 -2.40 -20.71 -1.03
CA LEU A 215 -1.21 -20.20 -0.35
C LEU A 215 -1.67 -19.17 0.67
N SER A 216 -1.27 -19.36 1.92
CA SER A 216 -1.43 -18.35 2.97
C SER A 216 -0.06 -17.93 3.48
N TYR A 217 0.11 -16.64 3.77
CA TYR A 217 1.34 -16.13 4.37
C TYR A 217 1.13 -14.89 5.26
N ARG A 218 2.07 -14.65 6.16
CA ARG A 218 2.10 -13.51 7.09
C ARG A 218 3.54 -13.03 7.32
N PRO A 219 3.79 -11.71 7.43
CA PRO A 219 5.13 -11.20 7.76
C PRO A 219 5.56 -11.58 9.18
N ARG A 220 6.86 -11.85 9.38
CA ARG A 220 7.48 -12.15 10.69
C ARG A 220 7.85 -10.93 11.53
N GLY A 221 7.47 -9.73 11.11
CA GLY A 221 7.44 -8.56 12.00
C GLY A 221 8.62 -7.61 11.89
N LYS A 222 9.10 -7.28 10.68
CA LYS A 222 9.79 -5.99 10.55
C LYS A 222 8.77 -4.87 10.69
N ALA A 223 9.15 -3.76 11.34
CA ALA A 223 8.28 -2.60 11.53
C ALA A 223 7.79 -1.98 10.21
N ASP A 224 8.52 -2.22 9.11
CA ASP A 224 8.18 -1.75 7.77
C ASP A 224 7.30 -2.74 6.98
N ASP A 225 7.18 -3.99 7.45
CA ASP A 225 6.26 -4.96 6.85
C ASP A 225 4.85 -4.53 7.22
N ALA A 226 3.97 -4.36 6.22
CA ALA A 226 2.56 -4.10 6.48
C ALA A 226 2.00 -5.28 7.29
N PRO A 227 1.63 -5.10 8.56
CA PRO A 227 1.15 -6.21 9.36
C PRO A 227 -0.19 -6.70 8.82
N GLY A 228 -0.32 -8.01 8.66
CA GLY A 228 -1.49 -8.60 8.02
C GLY A 228 -1.38 -10.10 7.77
N ALA A 229 -2.43 -10.65 7.19
CA ALA A 229 -2.49 -12.03 6.73
C ALA A 229 -3.05 -12.05 5.30
N TYR A 230 -2.42 -12.84 4.43
CA TYR A 230 -2.72 -12.88 3.01
C TYR A 230 -3.06 -14.30 2.58
N THR A 231 -4.09 -14.42 1.75
CA THR A 231 -4.49 -15.68 1.11
C THR A 231 -4.56 -15.49 -0.39
N LEU A 232 -4.03 -16.48 -1.10
CA LEU A 232 -3.93 -16.49 -2.56
C LEU A 232 -4.36 -17.85 -3.08
N THR A 233 -4.91 -17.87 -4.29
CA THR A 233 -5.20 -19.10 -5.02
C THR A 233 -4.21 -19.29 -6.15
N LYS A 234 -3.81 -20.55 -6.37
CA LYS A 234 -3.01 -20.94 -7.53
C LYS A 234 -3.84 -20.73 -8.79
N ARG A 235 -3.19 -20.23 -9.84
CA ARG A 235 -3.76 -20.09 -11.18
C ARG A 235 -3.64 -21.39 -11.97
#